data_AF-F8EYF3-F1
#
_entry.id   AF-F8EYF3-F1
#
_cell.length_a   1.000
_cell.length_b   1.000
_cell.length_c   1.000
_cell.angle_alpha   90.00
_cell.angle_beta   90.00
_cell.angle_gamma   90.00
#
_symmetry.space_group_name_H-M   'P 1'
#
loop_
_entity.id
_entity.type
_entity.pdbx_description
1 polymer ?
#
loop_
_entity_poly.entity_id
_entity_poly.type
_entity_poly.pdbx_seq_one_letter_code
_entity_poly.pdbx_strand_id
1 'polypeptide(L)'
;MEQKAEKHRITICMGSSCFSRGNSVNAELVQRLIQEGKIRAELQDAEVTGTLCEGLCKDGPIVIIDGIIHRQVTPMVLQDLLTSSNRVRERA
;
A
#
# COMPACT_ATOMS: atom_id res chain seq x y z
N MET A 1 -21.04 16.33 -16.23
CA MET A 1 -21.16 15.25 -15.23
C MET A 1 -19.83 14.54 -15.19
N GLU A 2 -18.93 14.99 -14.32
CA GLU A 2 -17.63 14.34 -14.14
C GLU A 2 -17.86 13.12 -13.24
N GLN A 3 -17.90 11.94 -13.83
CA GLN A 3 -17.84 10.71 -13.05
C GLN A 3 -16.41 10.63 -12.50
N LYS A 4 -16.21 11.20 -11.31
CA LYS A 4 -14.96 11.12 -10.56
C LYS A 4 -14.80 9.66 -10.18
N ALA A 5 -14.11 8.90 -11.04
CA ALA A 5 -13.68 7.55 -10.72
C ALA A 5 -13.03 7.61 -9.34
N GLU A 6 -13.55 6.85 -8.37
CA GLU A 6 -12.87 6.68 -7.10
C GLU A 6 -11.56 5.96 -7.42
N LYS A 7 -10.51 6.76 -7.61
CA LYS A 7 -9.17 6.24 -7.77
C LYS A 7 -8.75 5.73 -6.41
N HIS A 8 -8.43 4.45 -6.37
CA HIS A 8 -7.83 3.86 -5.20
C HIS A 8 -6.59 4.63 -4.77
N ARG A 9 -6.33 4.69 -3.47
CA ARG A 9 -5.19 5.43 -2.92
C ARG A 9 -4.32 4.49 -2.10
N ILE A 10 -3.05 4.40 -2.48
CA ILE A 10 -2.03 3.62 -1.76
C ILE A 10 -1.07 4.62 -1.12
N THR A 11 -1.06 4.70 0.20
CA THR A 11 -0.22 5.60 0.97
C THR A 11 0.80 4.80 1.77
N ILE A 12 2.10 5.08 1.58
CA ILE A 12 3.19 4.35 2.21
C ILE A 12 3.85 5.26 3.25
N CYS A 13 3.97 4.81 4.49
CA CYS A 13 4.67 5.57 5.53
C CYS A 13 6.16 5.62 5.23
N MET A 14 6.67 6.80 4.89
CA MET A 14 8.08 7.04 4.58
C MET A 14 8.83 7.66 5.78
N GLY A 15 8.23 7.63 6.98
CA GLY A 15 8.94 7.96 8.21
C GLY A 15 10.17 7.07 8.42
N SER A 16 11.23 7.60 9.02
CA SER A 16 12.54 6.93 9.14
C SER A 16 12.47 5.49 9.65
N SER A 17 11.65 5.21 10.67
CA SER A 17 11.50 3.85 11.19
C SER A 17 10.85 2.89 10.18
N CYS A 18 9.80 3.31 9.47
CA CYS A 18 9.16 2.48 8.47
C CYS A 18 10.07 2.31 7.24
N PHE A 19 10.76 3.37 6.84
CA PHE A 19 11.72 3.37 5.75
C PHE A 19 12.85 2.36 6.00
N SER A 20 13.51 2.42 7.16
CA SER A 20 14.59 1.47 7.51
C SER A 20 14.13 0.03 7.69
N ARG A 21 12.84 -0.20 7.98
CA ARG A 21 12.25 -1.55 8.11
C ARG A 21 11.85 -2.17 6.78
N GLY A 22 11.92 -1.44 5.67
CA GLY A 22 11.66 -1.98 4.33
C GLY A 22 10.56 -1.27 3.53
N ASN A 23 9.99 -0.15 4.01
CA ASN A 23 9.01 0.58 3.19
C ASN A 23 9.63 1.21 1.93
N SER A 24 10.94 1.42 1.89
CA SER A 24 11.64 1.79 0.66
C SER A 24 11.45 0.75 -0.45
N VAL A 25 11.60 -0.53 -0.09
CA VAL A 25 11.40 -1.67 -1.00
C VAL A 25 9.92 -1.80 -1.38
N ASN A 26 9.01 -1.63 -0.42
CA ASN A 26 7.57 -1.66 -0.67
C ASN A 26 7.14 -0.58 -1.68
N ALA A 27 7.68 0.64 -1.56
CA ALA A 27 7.38 1.73 -2.48
C ALA A 27 7.84 1.42 -3.92
N GLU A 28 9.07 0.90 -4.07
CA GLU A 28 9.58 0.48 -5.37
C GLU A 28 8.75 -0.67 -5.96
N LEU A 29 8.39 -1.66 -5.13
CA LEU A 29 7.60 -2.81 -5.56
C LEU A 29 6.21 -2.40 -6.05
N VAL A 30 5.51 -1.51 -5.32
CA VAL A 30 4.19 -0.99 -5.76
C VAL A 30 4.30 -0.34 -7.13
N GLN A 31 5.27 0.56 -7.32
CA GLN A 31 5.47 1.24 -8.60
C GLN A 31 5.75 0.24 -9.73
N ARG A 32 6.62 -0.74 -9.46
CA ARG A 32 6.94 -1.80 -10.44
C ARG A 32 5.73 -2.63 -10.80
N LEU A 33 4.93 -3.07 -9.82
CA LEU A 33 3.75 -3.89 -10.06
C LEU A 33 2.68 -3.13 -10.87
N ILE A 34 2.49 -1.83 -10.62
CA ILE A 34 1.62 -0.96 -11.42
C ILE A 34 2.14 -0.88 -12.86
N GLN A 35 3.43 -0.59 -13.05
CA GLN A 35 4.04 -0.49 -14.38
C GLN A 35 3.98 -1.79 -15.17
N GLU A 36 4.18 -2.93 -14.50
CA GLU A 36 4.10 -4.26 -15.10
C GLU A 36 2.66 -4.73 -15.33
N GLY A 37 1.64 -3.99 -14.83
CA GLY A 37 0.25 -4.40 -14.90
C GLY A 37 -0.05 -5.69 -14.12
N LYS A 38 0.77 -5.99 -13.10
CA LYS A 38 0.65 -7.19 -12.25
C LYS A 38 -0.13 -6.89 -10.96
N ILE A 39 -1.10 -6.01 -11.03
CA ILE A 39 -2.01 -5.69 -9.94
C ILE A 39 -3.45 -5.82 -10.42
N ARG A 40 -4.41 -5.71 -9.50
CA ARG A 40 -5.82 -5.68 -9.86
C ARG A 40 -6.12 -4.51 -10.80
N ALA A 41 -6.98 -4.73 -11.78
CA ALA A 41 -7.39 -3.71 -12.75
C ALA A 41 -7.92 -2.42 -12.08
N GLU A 42 -8.60 -2.56 -10.94
CA GLU A 42 -9.10 -1.45 -10.13
C GLU A 42 -7.97 -0.58 -9.56
N LEU A 43 -6.85 -1.22 -9.16
CA LEU A 43 -5.68 -0.55 -8.60
C LEU A 43 -4.71 -0.03 -9.67
N GLN A 44 -4.95 -0.34 -10.95
CA GLN A 44 -4.09 0.06 -12.06
C GLN A 44 -3.93 1.59 -12.16
N ASP A 45 -5.01 2.32 -11.87
CA ASP A 45 -5.05 3.78 -11.83
C ASP A 45 -4.94 4.35 -10.40
N ALA A 46 -4.47 3.54 -9.44
CA ALA A 46 -4.34 3.95 -8.06
C ALA A 46 -3.28 5.05 -7.87
N GLU A 47 -3.58 6.01 -7.02
CA GLU A 47 -2.65 7.06 -6.63
C GLU A 47 -1.71 6.55 -5.54
N VAL A 48 -0.43 6.40 -5.87
CA VAL A 48 0.60 6.00 -4.91
C VAL A 48 1.25 7.25 -4.31
N THR A 49 1.14 7.39 -3.00
CA THR A 49 1.68 8.55 -2.26
C THR A 49 2.55 8.10 -1.09
N GLY A 50 3.60 8.85 -0.81
CA GLY A 50 4.35 8.71 0.44
C GLY A 50 3.76 9.65 1.49
N THR A 51 3.50 9.14 2.69
CA THR A 51 3.18 9.96 3.87
C THR A 51 4.39 10.05 4.80
N LEU A 52 4.36 10.99 5.73
CA LEU A 52 5.32 11.11 6.82
C LEU A 52 5.05 10.03 7.88
N CYS A 53 5.45 10.28 9.12
CA CYS A 53 5.23 9.35 10.22
C CYS A 53 3.76 9.31 10.63
N GLU A 54 3.16 8.12 10.58
CA GLU A 54 1.80 7.85 11.06
C GLU A 54 1.74 7.56 12.58
N GLY A 55 2.87 7.68 13.30
CA GLY A 55 2.96 7.39 14.74
C GLY A 55 2.88 5.90 15.11
N LEU A 56 2.63 5.02 14.15
CA LEU A 56 2.49 3.57 14.32
C LEU A 56 3.83 2.80 14.15
N CYS A 57 4.96 3.42 14.50
CA CYS A 57 6.29 2.86 14.29
C CYS A 57 6.51 1.49 14.97
N LYS A 58 5.79 1.20 16.06
CA LYS A 58 5.85 -0.08 16.78
C LYS A 58 5.35 -1.25 15.91
N ASP A 59 4.35 -0.99 15.08
CA ASP A 59 3.73 -1.98 14.20
C ASP A 59 4.16 -1.81 12.73
N GLY A 60 5.16 -0.97 12.48
CA GLY A 60 5.70 -0.73 11.14
C GLY A 60 6.40 -1.96 10.54
N PRO A 61 6.49 -2.07 9.21
CA PRO A 61 6.16 -1.04 8.22
C PRO A 61 4.65 -0.84 7.99
N ILE A 62 4.24 0.41 7.79
CA ILE A 62 2.83 0.81 7.63
C ILE A 62 2.54 1.17 6.18
N VAL A 63 1.47 0.59 5.64
CA VAL A 63 0.90 0.94 4.33
C VAL A 63 -0.60 1.14 4.50
N ILE A 64 -1.16 2.16 3.88
CA ILE A 64 -2.57 2.52 3.97
C ILE A 64 -3.14 2.36 2.56
N ILE A 65 -4.19 1.55 2.40
CA ILE A 65 -4.86 1.35 1.12
C ILE A 65 -6.31 1.77 1.29
N ASP A 66 -6.75 2.79 0.56
CA ASP A 66 -8.11 3.36 0.65
C ASP A 66 -8.52 3.75 2.08
N GLY A 67 -7.57 4.24 2.86
CA GLY A 67 -7.77 4.60 4.28
C GLY A 67 -7.67 3.42 5.26
N ILE A 68 -7.51 2.20 4.78
CA ILE A 68 -7.33 1.00 5.63
C ILE A 68 -5.85 0.86 5.98
N ILE A 69 -5.55 0.82 7.28
CA ILE A 69 -4.17 0.71 7.78
C ILE A 69 -3.73 -0.76 7.80
N HIS A 70 -2.74 -1.09 6.99
CA HIS A 70 -2.03 -2.36 6.99
C HIS A 70 -0.72 -2.22 7.77
N ARG A 71 -0.51 -3.14 8.71
CA ARG A 71 0.65 -3.19 9.61
C ARG A 71 1.58 -4.33 9.24
N GLN A 72 2.86 -4.22 9.63
CA GLN A 72 3.89 -5.23 9.37
C GLN A 72 3.95 -5.65 7.89
N VAL A 73 3.77 -4.69 6.98
CA VAL A 73 3.65 -4.97 5.56
C VAL A 73 5.02 -5.30 4.99
N THR A 74 5.19 -6.56 4.59
CA THR A 74 6.37 -7.04 3.87
C THR A 74 6.15 -6.98 2.35
N PRO A 75 7.19 -7.05 1.53
CA PRO A 75 7.05 -7.08 0.07
C PRO A 75 6.10 -8.17 -0.44
N MET A 76 6.14 -9.36 0.20
CA MET A 76 5.23 -10.46 -0.13
C MET A 76 3.78 -10.12 0.21
N VAL A 77 3.52 -9.62 1.43
CA VAL A 77 2.18 -9.23 1.86
C VAL A 77 1.64 -8.09 0.97
N LEU A 78 2.48 -7.14 0.61
CA LEU A 78 2.11 -6.05 -0.28
C LEU A 78 1.73 -6.55 -1.67
N GLN A 79 2.54 -7.44 -2.25
CA GLN A 79 2.21 -8.06 -3.52
C GLN A 79 0.88 -8.79 -3.46
N ASP A 80 0.63 -9.55 -2.39
CA ASP A 80 -0.65 -10.23 -2.18
C ASP A 80 -1.81 -9.23 -2.04
N LEU A 81 -1.64 -8.13 -1.30
CA LEU A 81 -2.65 -7.08 -1.15
C LEU A 81 -3.02 -6.44 -2.49
N LEU A 82 -2.05 -6.23 -3.38
CA LEU A 82 -2.27 -5.59 -4.68
C LEU A 82 -2.75 -6.57 -5.77
N THR A 83 -2.51 -7.87 -5.61
CA THR A 83 -2.84 -8.90 -6.61
C THR A 83 -4.09 -9.72 -6.25
N SER A 84 -4.24 -10.11 -4.97
CA SER A 84 -5.25 -11.08 -4.55
C SER A 84 -6.54 -10.39 -4.13
N SER A 85 -7.65 -10.53 -4.86
CA SER A 85 -8.98 -9.89 -4.63
C SER A 85 -9.69 -10.19 -3.30
N ASN A 86 -8.97 -10.54 -2.23
CA ASN A 86 -9.57 -11.11 -1.04
C ASN A 86 -9.64 -10.10 0.12
N ARG A 87 -10.86 -9.92 0.64
CA ARG A 87 -11.16 -9.28 1.93
C ARG A 87 -10.27 -9.93 2.98
N VAL A 88 -9.23 -9.23 3.43
CA VAL A 88 -8.45 -9.68 4.57
C VAL A 88 -9.40 -9.61 5.77
N ARG A 89 -9.96 -10.77 6.12
CA ARG A 89 -10.77 -10.95 7.33
C ARG A 89 -9.83 -10.65 8.49
N GLU A 90 -10.07 -9.55 9.18
CA GLU A 90 -9.51 -9.28 10.51
C GLU A 90 -9.72 -10.53 11.37
N ARG A 91 -8.63 -11.18 11.76
CA ARG A 91 -8.66 -12.17 12.84
C ARG A 91 -8.41 -11.41 14.14
N ALA A 92 -9.50 -11.29 14.91
CA ALA A 92 -9.65 -11.28 16.38
C ALA A 92 -8.57 -10.59 17.22
#